data_AF-A0A538M153-F1
#
_entry.id   AF-A0A538M153-F1
#
_cell.length_a   1.000
_cell.length_b   1.000
_cell.length_c   1.000
_cell.angle_alpha   90.00
_cell.angle_beta   90.00
_cell.angle_gamma   90.00
#
_symmetry.space_group_name_H-M   'P 1'
#
loop_
_entity.id
_entity.type
_entity.pdbx_description
1 polymer ?
#
loop_
_entity_poly.entity_id
_entity_poly.type
_entity_poly.pdbx_seq_one_letter_code
_entity_poly.pdbx_strand_id
1 'polypeptide(L)'
;MRGLGDPAIGSGGAAAEAHRPGGLGASGAHARRRPQLALKRKQMRTSATRSQLLCPPRGGRAAGRGRVRLARAPRPASPRVPRLIAAAVLAASLWMLVGPCRAGAQAAVNAERALRSYAAMQQQFYMPYHHLYRGEETESAQEYAFLWPFSQALAATTAIAGIPSLGRKYRGAVREHLSGLRSYWNRRSKPPGYEGGALASGGAEEFYDDNEWVGLQLLRAFRMLGDRALLAKAVEAFRLVVGGWDGNPRHPCPGGVWRVRGTRELERNTVSNAPGAELGVELYQISRRGYYLRWAKRMYHWVRLCLREGSGLYADNIDLSGTIDRTVWIYNQGTMLGAEVLLYQATGDARYLVRAQETAATTMAYFTMAQLEGQPPFFVAVFADNLMRLNAVAPNPSYPAYLQQYADHAWSTFLDSESGLFEFHEREATLLLQQAAMTQLFAYLSWDRTWYMPPRRLPPSRR
;
A
#
# COMPACT_ATOMS: atom_id res chain seq x y z
N MET A 1 -16.85 24.78 -56.78
CA MET A 1 -17.94 25.46 -57.53
C MET A 1 -19.13 25.53 -56.56
N ARG A 2 -19.69 26.71 -56.25
CA ARG A 2 -20.99 27.24 -56.78
C ARG A 2 -22.09 26.16 -56.87
N GLY A 3 -23.29 26.31 -56.29
CA GLY A 3 -23.90 27.40 -55.48
C GLY A 3 -24.94 26.84 -54.47
N LEU A 4 -25.35 27.58 -53.43
CA LEU A 4 -26.48 28.55 -53.38
C LEU A 4 -27.87 27.90 -53.36
N GLY A 5 -28.70 28.19 -52.34
CA GLY A 5 -30.10 27.75 -52.28
C GLY A 5 -30.80 27.82 -50.91
N ASP A 6 -30.96 29.01 -50.33
CA ASP A 6 -32.00 29.33 -49.31
C ASP A 6 -33.00 30.31 -49.97
N PRO A 7 -34.33 30.18 -49.77
CA PRO A 7 -35.01 30.98 -48.72
C PRO A 7 -36.25 30.27 -48.09
N ALA A 8 -37.08 30.85 -47.20
CA ALA A 8 -36.97 31.77 -46.04
C ALA A 8 -38.38 32.32 -45.72
N ILE A 9 -38.67 32.71 -44.45
CA ILE A 9 -39.88 33.46 -43.99
C ILE A 9 -41.20 32.63 -44.04
N GLY A 10 -42.21 32.74 -43.16
CA GLY A 10 -42.53 33.54 -41.94
C GLY A 10 -43.91 33.07 -41.40
N SER A 11 -44.66 33.71 -40.48
CA SER A 11 -44.42 34.79 -39.50
C SER A 11 -45.73 35.06 -38.68
N GLY A 12 -45.64 35.46 -37.39
CA GLY A 12 -46.79 35.81 -36.52
C GLY A 12 -47.23 34.68 -35.57
N GLY A 13 -47.79 34.92 -34.37
CA GLY A 13 -48.24 36.15 -33.69
C GLY A 13 -49.76 36.18 -33.51
N ALA A 14 -50.36 36.50 -32.34
CA ALA A 14 -49.85 36.82 -31.00
C ALA A 14 -50.99 36.56 -29.94
N ALA A 15 -50.72 36.83 -28.63
CA ALA A 15 -51.67 37.20 -27.54
C ALA A 15 -53.03 36.44 -27.36
N ALA A 16 -53.52 36.07 -26.17
CA ALA A 16 -53.11 36.20 -24.76
C ALA A 16 -53.99 35.19 -23.93
N GLU A 17 -54.14 35.17 -22.59
CA GLU A 17 -53.60 36.01 -21.52
C GLU A 17 -53.31 35.21 -20.22
N ALA A 18 -54.24 35.14 -19.25
CA ALA A 18 -53.93 34.80 -17.85
C ALA A 18 -54.93 33.85 -17.17
N HIS A 19 -54.38 32.87 -16.43
CA HIS A 19 -54.79 32.62 -15.03
C HIS A 19 -53.66 31.94 -14.23
N ARG A 20 -53.52 32.34 -12.97
CA ARG A 20 -52.66 31.82 -11.89
C ARG A 20 -53.44 32.06 -10.57
N PRO A 21 -53.10 31.44 -9.41
CA PRO A 21 -51.77 30.98 -9.01
C PRO A 21 -51.68 29.54 -8.47
N GLY A 22 -50.43 29.11 -8.18
CA GLY A 22 -50.12 27.83 -7.53
C GLY A 22 -48.62 27.53 -7.52
N GLY A 23 -47.86 28.15 -6.59
CA GLY A 23 -46.46 27.77 -6.35
C GLY A 23 -46.37 26.41 -5.64
N LEU A 24 -45.36 25.56 -5.83
CA LEU A 24 -43.91 25.81 -5.82
C LEU A 24 -43.41 26.48 -4.52
N GLY A 25 -43.61 25.79 -3.40
CA GLY A 25 -42.80 25.96 -2.19
C GLY A 25 -41.67 24.93 -2.16
N ALA A 26 -40.41 25.38 -2.04
CA ALA A 26 -39.25 24.49 -1.98
C ALA A 26 -38.84 24.19 -0.53
N SER A 27 -38.87 22.92 -0.15
CA SER A 27 -38.26 22.34 1.06
C SER A 27 -38.22 20.82 0.88
N GLY A 28 -37.24 20.06 1.36
CA GLY A 28 -36.08 20.43 2.18
C GLY A 28 -35.23 19.19 2.43
N ALA A 29 -34.77 18.55 1.34
CA ALA A 29 -34.02 17.30 1.40
C ALA A 29 -32.62 17.52 1.98
N HIS A 30 -32.52 17.60 3.32
CA HIS A 30 -31.25 17.55 4.03
C HIS A 30 -30.55 16.22 3.75
N ALA A 31 -29.61 16.24 2.80
CA ALA A 31 -28.61 15.21 2.65
C ALA A 31 -27.83 15.10 3.98
N ARG A 32 -28.18 14.09 4.78
CA ARG A 32 -27.50 13.83 6.05
C ARG A 32 -26.04 13.55 5.75
N ARG A 33 -25.13 14.33 6.35
CA ARG A 33 -23.69 14.07 6.28
C ARG A 33 -23.44 12.62 6.70
N ARG A 34 -22.85 11.80 5.82
CA ARG A 34 -22.27 10.52 6.25
C ARG A 34 -21.19 10.83 7.31
N PRO A 35 -21.06 10.03 8.37
CA PRO A 35 -20.01 10.24 9.35
C PRO A 35 -18.65 9.98 8.70
N GLN A 36 -17.72 10.94 8.85
CA GLN A 36 -16.30 10.64 8.67
C GLN A 36 -15.90 9.57 9.70
N LEU A 37 -15.05 8.62 9.32
CA LEU A 37 -14.43 7.64 10.23
C LEU A 37 -13.34 8.30 11.09
N ALA A 38 -13.74 9.33 11.85
CA ALA A 38 -12.89 10.09 12.73
C ALA A 38 -12.70 9.35 14.07
N LEU A 39 -11.71 8.45 14.13
CA LEU A 39 -11.30 7.77 15.37
C LEU A 39 -10.79 8.78 16.42
N LYS A 40 -11.71 9.37 17.19
CA LYS A 40 -11.42 10.29 18.30
C LYS A 40 -10.83 9.54 19.49
N ARG A 41 -9.53 9.21 19.45
CA ARG A 41 -8.77 8.73 20.62
C ARG A 41 -8.85 9.77 21.75
N LYS A 42 -9.56 9.43 22.82
CA LYS A 42 -9.67 10.24 24.05
C LYS A 42 -8.38 10.10 24.85
N GLN A 43 -7.61 11.17 25.01
CA GLN A 43 -6.32 11.12 25.72
C GLN A 43 -6.51 10.83 27.22
N MET A 44 -5.86 9.78 27.72
CA MET A 44 -5.50 9.70 29.14
C MET A 44 -4.09 10.26 29.33
N ARG A 45 -3.94 11.20 30.26
CA ARG A 45 -2.64 11.65 30.76
C ARG A 45 -2.32 10.88 32.04
N THR A 46 -1.15 10.24 32.09
CA THR A 46 -0.48 9.91 33.36
C THR A 46 0.93 10.45 33.32
N SER A 47 1.33 11.13 34.40
CA SER A 47 2.62 11.81 34.53
C SER A 47 3.65 10.92 35.20
N ALA A 48 4.85 10.82 34.63
CA ALA A 48 6.02 10.23 35.26
C ALA A 48 7.05 11.32 35.59
N THR A 49 7.55 11.34 36.82
CA THR A 49 8.25 12.49 37.40
C THR A 49 9.75 12.49 37.10
N ARG A 50 10.32 13.68 36.93
CA ARG A 50 11.74 13.93 36.68
C ARG A 50 12.52 13.99 38.00
N SER A 51 13.54 13.15 38.18
CA SER A 51 14.48 13.22 39.31
C SER A 51 15.93 13.31 38.83
N GLN A 52 16.69 14.26 39.39
CA GLN A 52 18.12 14.45 39.15
C GLN A 52 18.87 14.52 40.49
N LEU A 53 19.94 13.74 40.65
CA LEU A 53 21.02 13.90 41.64
C LEU A 53 22.30 13.34 40.96
N LEU A 54 23.47 14.00 40.81
CA LEU A 54 24.28 14.96 41.58
C LEU A 54 25.35 14.37 42.53
N CYS A 55 26.49 14.02 41.90
CA CYS A 55 27.88 14.37 42.30
C CYS A 55 28.71 13.54 43.33
N PRO A 56 30.08 13.65 43.28
CA PRO A 56 31.07 12.72 43.87
C PRO A 56 31.94 13.47 44.96
N PRO A 57 33.31 13.43 45.15
CA PRO A 57 34.48 12.86 44.44
C PRO A 57 35.55 12.15 45.35
N ARG A 58 36.83 12.11 44.89
CA ARG A 58 38.13 11.67 45.52
C ARG A 58 38.56 10.22 45.19
N GLY A 59 39.85 9.88 44.98
CA GLY A 59 41.12 10.64 44.87
C GLY A 59 42.31 9.89 45.55
N GLY A 60 43.59 9.95 45.15
CA GLY A 60 44.32 10.59 44.02
C GLY A 60 45.86 10.60 44.24
N ARG A 61 46.67 10.98 43.23
CA ARG A 61 48.18 11.04 43.18
C ARG A 61 48.93 9.67 43.09
N ALA A 62 50.25 9.58 42.83
CA ALA A 62 51.18 10.21 41.84
C ALA A 62 52.62 9.60 41.94
N ALA A 63 53.47 9.81 40.91
CA ALA A 63 54.91 9.42 40.82
C ALA A 63 55.23 7.90 40.73
N GLY A 64 56.39 7.44 40.23
CA GLY A 64 57.59 8.14 39.72
C GLY A 64 58.44 7.33 38.72
N ARG A 65 59.59 7.89 38.28
CA ARG A 65 60.41 7.42 37.12
C ARG A 65 61.27 6.17 37.41
N GLY A 66 61.53 5.36 36.37
CA GLY A 66 62.60 4.35 36.31
C GLY A 66 63.03 4.07 34.86
N ARG A 67 64.32 3.73 34.62
CA ARG A 67 64.90 3.56 33.26
C ARG A 67 65.22 2.09 32.91
N VAL A 68 65.15 1.84 31.60
CA VAL A 68 65.50 0.63 30.83
C VAL A 68 66.70 -0.19 31.36
N ARG A 69 66.56 -1.52 31.33
CA ARG A 69 67.66 -2.47 31.03
C ARG A 69 67.21 -3.45 29.94
N LEU A 70 68.12 -3.78 29.02
CA LEU A 70 67.94 -4.82 28.01
C LEU A 70 68.31 -6.20 28.58
N ALA A 71 67.56 -7.24 28.20
CA ALA A 71 67.89 -8.64 28.46
C ALA A 71 67.54 -9.49 27.21
N ARG A 72 68.24 -10.61 27.01
CA ARG A 72 68.16 -11.45 25.80
C ARG A 72 66.87 -12.28 25.73
N ALA A 73 66.42 -12.54 24.50
CA ALA A 73 65.30 -13.43 24.22
C ALA A 73 65.68 -14.93 24.32
N PRO A 74 64.77 -15.82 24.80
CA PRO A 74 64.89 -17.27 24.65
C PRO A 74 64.37 -17.76 23.28
N ARG A 75 64.65 -19.03 22.96
CA ARG A 75 64.28 -19.70 21.70
C ARG A 75 62.76 -20.00 21.60
N PRO A 76 62.19 -20.13 20.39
CA PRO A 76 60.76 -20.40 20.21
C PRO A 76 60.39 -21.84 20.64
N ALA A 77 59.29 -21.96 21.39
CA ALA A 77 58.59 -23.22 21.59
C ALA A 77 57.49 -23.40 20.53
N SER A 78 57.11 -24.63 20.22
CA SER A 78 56.11 -24.93 19.19
C SER A 78 54.70 -24.45 19.58
N PRO A 79 53.94 -23.85 18.65
CA PRO A 79 52.61 -23.33 18.95
C PRO A 79 51.59 -24.47 19.08
N ARG A 80 51.30 -24.86 20.32
CA ARG A 80 50.09 -25.64 20.64
C ARG A 80 48.87 -24.75 20.38
N VAL A 81 48.17 -24.98 19.26
CA VAL A 81 46.94 -24.25 18.92
C VAL A 81 45.91 -24.39 20.05
N PRO A 82 45.44 -23.30 20.66
CA PRO A 82 44.47 -23.37 21.75
C PRO A 82 43.12 -23.85 21.23
N ARG A 83 42.55 -24.88 21.88
CA ARG A 83 41.27 -25.54 21.51
C ARG A 83 40.07 -24.58 21.42
N LEU A 84 40.18 -23.38 21.98
CA LEU A 84 39.16 -22.32 21.95
C LEU A 84 38.81 -21.84 20.53
N ILE A 85 39.76 -21.84 19.58
CA ILE A 85 39.50 -21.39 18.20
C ILE A 85 38.55 -22.38 17.49
N ALA A 86 38.74 -23.69 17.70
CA ALA A 86 37.86 -24.71 17.12
C ALA A 86 36.42 -24.59 17.63
N ALA A 87 36.22 -24.28 18.91
CA ALA A 87 34.89 -24.06 19.48
C ALA A 87 34.19 -22.83 18.88
N ALA A 88 34.91 -21.73 18.66
CA ALA A 88 34.37 -20.53 18.03
C ALA A 88 33.97 -20.76 16.57
N VAL A 89 34.79 -21.49 15.79
CA VAL A 89 34.48 -21.86 14.41
C VAL A 89 33.27 -22.80 14.34
N LEU A 90 33.20 -23.81 15.22
CA LEU A 90 32.05 -24.71 15.31
C LEU A 90 30.77 -23.95 15.66
N ALA A 91 30.79 -23.06 16.66
CA ALA A 91 29.64 -22.23 17.01
C ALA A 91 29.18 -21.35 15.84
N ALA A 92 30.11 -20.69 15.13
CA ALA A 92 29.79 -19.89 13.95
C ALA A 92 29.13 -20.73 12.84
N SER A 93 29.67 -21.92 12.56
CA SER A 93 29.10 -22.84 11.56
C SER A 93 27.71 -23.37 11.94
N LEU A 94 27.46 -23.61 13.24
CA LEU A 94 26.13 -23.97 13.74
C LEU A 94 25.11 -22.85 13.54
N TRP A 95 25.48 -21.60 13.84
CA TRP A 95 24.61 -20.44 13.62
C TRP A 95 24.29 -20.22 12.13
N MET A 96 25.27 -20.45 11.23
CA MET A 96 25.07 -20.40 9.78
C MET A 96 24.10 -21.47 9.23
N LEU A 97 23.92 -22.60 9.94
CA LEU A 97 22.98 -23.67 9.55
C LEU A 97 21.61 -23.53 10.25
N VAL A 98 21.59 -23.14 11.52
CA VAL A 98 20.34 -22.99 12.31
C VAL A 98 19.54 -21.75 11.89
N GLY A 99 20.22 -20.65 11.52
CA GLY A 99 19.56 -19.42 11.07
C GLY A 99 18.64 -19.62 9.86
N PRO A 100 19.14 -20.15 8.72
CA PRO A 100 18.33 -20.46 7.55
C PRO A 100 17.20 -21.46 7.83
N CYS A 101 17.46 -22.48 8.68
CA CYS A 101 16.46 -23.46 9.06
C CYS A 101 15.27 -22.83 9.81
N ARG A 102 15.55 -21.94 10.79
CA ARG A 102 14.52 -21.19 11.51
C ARG A 102 13.76 -20.21 10.61
N ALA A 103 14.45 -19.52 9.70
CA ALA A 103 13.80 -18.63 8.74
C ALA A 103 12.84 -19.37 7.79
N GLY A 104 13.25 -20.55 7.30
CA GLY A 104 12.40 -21.44 6.50
C GLY A 104 11.18 -21.95 7.27
N ALA A 105 11.36 -22.33 8.54
CA ALA A 105 10.25 -22.75 9.40
C ALA A 105 9.22 -21.63 9.64
N GLN A 106 9.67 -20.40 9.93
CA GLN A 106 8.78 -19.26 10.10
C GLN A 106 8.02 -18.92 8.81
N ALA A 107 8.69 -18.96 7.65
CA ALA A 107 8.06 -18.76 6.36
C ALA A 107 6.98 -19.83 6.06
N ALA A 108 7.19 -21.08 6.49
CA ALA A 108 6.21 -22.15 6.37
C ALA A 108 4.97 -21.91 7.27
N VAL A 109 5.18 -21.52 8.53
CA VAL A 109 4.08 -21.13 9.45
C VAL A 109 3.28 -19.96 8.87
N ASN A 110 3.95 -18.94 8.32
CA ASN A 110 3.28 -17.82 7.68
C ASN A 110 2.49 -18.26 6.43
N ALA A 111 3.01 -19.19 5.62
CA ALA A 111 2.27 -19.73 4.47
C ALA A 111 1.01 -20.52 4.88
N GLU A 112 1.06 -21.27 5.99
CA GLU A 112 -0.09 -21.96 6.56
C GLU A 112 -1.13 -20.98 7.10
N ARG A 113 -0.70 -19.97 7.86
CA ARG A 113 -1.57 -18.89 8.34
C ARG A 113 -2.27 -18.17 7.18
N ALA A 114 -1.53 -17.78 6.15
CA ALA A 114 -2.07 -17.16 4.95
C ALA A 114 -3.13 -18.04 4.27
N LEU A 115 -2.90 -19.34 4.18
CA LEU A 115 -3.87 -20.30 3.64
C LEU A 115 -5.15 -20.39 4.49
N ARG A 116 -5.04 -20.41 5.82
CA ARG A 116 -6.21 -20.44 6.72
C ARG A 116 -7.02 -19.13 6.63
N SER A 117 -6.36 -17.97 6.68
CA SER A 117 -7.01 -16.66 6.52
C SER A 117 -7.69 -16.53 5.15
N TYR A 118 -7.04 -17.00 4.08
CA TYR A 118 -7.62 -17.02 2.75
C TYR A 118 -8.86 -17.92 2.67
N ALA A 119 -8.81 -19.12 3.24
CA ALA A 119 -9.93 -20.05 3.24
C ALA A 119 -11.17 -19.47 3.95
N ALA A 120 -11.00 -18.89 5.14
CA ALA A 120 -12.08 -18.22 5.86
C ALA A 120 -12.62 -17.01 5.08
N MET A 121 -11.75 -16.20 4.47
CA MET A 121 -12.16 -15.09 3.60
C MET A 121 -12.98 -15.55 2.37
N GLN A 122 -12.60 -16.67 1.73
CA GLN A 122 -13.41 -17.24 0.64
C GLN A 122 -14.76 -17.75 1.15
N GLN A 123 -14.76 -18.51 2.25
CA GLN A 123 -15.97 -19.12 2.80
C GLN A 123 -17.02 -18.09 3.24
N GLN A 124 -16.60 -16.99 3.85
CA GLN A 124 -17.50 -15.97 4.38
C GLN A 124 -18.02 -15.00 3.31
N PHE A 125 -17.15 -14.54 2.39
CA PHE A 125 -17.46 -13.40 1.53
C PHE A 125 -17.54 -13.70 0.02
N TYR A 126 -16.93 -14.78 -0.49
CA TYR A 126 -16.83 -15.00 -1.95
C TYR A 126 -18.13 -15.57 -2.53
N MET A 127 -18.57 -15.01 -3.65
CA MET A 127 -19.78 -15.40 -4.39
C MET A 127 -19.39 -16.07 -5.71
N PRO A 128 -19.13 -17.40 -5.72
CA PRO A 128 -18.43 -18.07 -6.81
C PRO A 128 -19.15 -18.01 -8.16
N TYR A 129 -20.49 -18.01 -8.18
CA TYR A 129 -21.26 -17.87 -9.42
C TYR A 129 -21.03 -16.52 -10.14
N HIS A 130 -20.78 -15.45 -9.37
CA HIS A 130 -20.55 -14.10 -9.88
C HIS A 130 -19.05 -13.80 -10.03
N HIS A 131 -18.19 -14.60 -9.40
CA HIS A 131 -16.77 -14.30 -9.11
C HIS A 131 -16.56 -12.98 -8.35
N LEU A 132 -17.58 -12.52 -7.61
CA LEU A 132 -17.59 -11.30 -6.82
C LEU A 132 -17.51 -11.62 -5.32
N TYR A 133 -17.50 -10.58 -4.49
CA TYR A 133 -17.62 -10.67 -3.04
C TYR A 133 -18.90 -10.00 -2.59
N ARG A 134 -19.52 -10.50 -1.52
CA ARG A 134 -20.73 -9.92 -0.92
C ARG A 134 -20.47 -8.49 -0.43
N GLY A 135 -21.48 -7.61 -0.54
CA GLY A 135 -21.47 -6.30 0.10
C GLY A 135 -21.36 -6.39 1.63
N GLU A 136 -20.72 -5.40 2.24
CA GLU A 136 -20.64 -5.27 3.70
C GLU A 136 -21.90 -4.55 4.21
N GLU A 137 -22.59 -5.13 5.20
CA GLU A 137 -23.90 -4.67 5.70
C GLU A 137 -23.90 -3.22 6.21
N THR A 138 -22.72 -2.70 6.52
CA THR A 138 -22.44 -1.35 7.03
C THR A 138 -22.52 -0.24 5.96
N GLU A 139 -22.28 -0.54 4.68
CA GLU A 139 -21.98 0.52 3.69
C GLU A 139 -23.17 0.93 2.79
N SER A 140 -24.00 -0.03 2.36
CA SER A 140 -25.33 0.17 1.75
C SER A 140 -26.01 -1.17 1.42
N ALA A 141 -27.24 -1.13 0.91
CA ALA A 141 -27.95 -2.30 0.35
C ALA A 141 -27.40 -2.77 -1.03
N GLN A 142 -26.08 -2.76 -1.23
CA GLN A 142 -25.44 -3.32 -2.43
C GLN A 142 -25.19 -4.83 -2.23
N GLU A 143 -25.55 -5.62 -3.24
CA GLU A 143 -25.35 -7.08 -3.24
C GLU A 143 -23.86 -7.47 -3.21
N TYR A 144 -23.01 -6.66 -3.85
CA TYR A 144 -21.58 -6.90 -4.00
C TYR A 144 -20.74 -5.83 -3.29
N ALA A 145 -19.52 -6.19 -2.90
CA ALA A 145 -18.56 -5.28 -2.29
C ALA A 145 -18.16 -4.13 -3.23
N PHE A 146 -17.81 -2.98 -2.65
CA PHE A 146 -17.14 -1.90 -3.36
C PHE A 146 -15.78 -2.35 -3.92
N LEU A 147 -15.31 -1.64 -4.94
CA LEU A 147 -14.10 -1.93 -5.70
C LEU A 147 -12.85 -1.98 -4.81
N TRP A 148 -12.75 -1.11 -3.80
CA TRP A 148 -11.61 -1.10 -2.89
C TRP A 148 -11.48 -2.41 -2.08
N PRO A 149 -12.47 -2.86 -1.29
CA PRO A 149 -12.50 -4.21 -0.71
C PRO A 149 -12.22 -5.33 -1.72
N PHE A 150 -12.87 -5.29 -2.89
CA PHE A 150 -12.68 -6.28 -3.95
C PHE A 150 -11.22 -6.32 -4.46
N SER A 151 -10.58 -5.14 -4.64
CA SER A 151 -9.20 -5.02 -5.10
C SER A 151 -8.20 -5.62 -4.10
N GLN A 152 -8.48 -5.49 -2.81
CA GLN A 152 -7.66 -6.09 -1.75
C GLN A 152 -7.87 -7.60 -1.66
N ALA A 153 -9.09 -8.10 -1.90
CA ALA A 153 -9.35 -9.55 -1.98
C ALA A 153 -8.68 -10.20 -3.23
N LEU A 154 -8.64 -9.48 -4.36
CA LEU A 154 -7.80 -9.82 -5.51
C LEU A 154 -6.31 -9.78 -5.17
N ALA A 155 -5.84 -8.78 -4.41
CA ALA A 155 -4.46 -8.68 -3.93
C ALA A 155 -4.09 -9.87 -3.02
N ALA A 156 -4.96 -10.26 -2.10
CA ALA A 156 -4.81 -11.43 -1.24
C ALA A 156 -4.75 -12.75 -2.03
N THR A 157 -5.66 -12.95 -2.99
CA THR A 157 -5.65 -14.11 -3.90
C THR A 157 -4.35 -14.18 -4.72
N THR A 158 -3.90 -13.01 -5.19
CA THR A 158 -2.61 -12.85 -5.89
C THR A 158 -1.44 -13.11 -4.94
N ALA A 159 -1.55 -12.76 -3.66
CA ALA A 159 -0.52 -12.99 -2.64
C ALA A 159 -0.33 -14.48 -2.32
N ILE A 160 -1.42 -15.24 -2.18
CA ILE A 160 -1.38 -16.71 -2.09
C ILE A 160 -0.75 -17.34 -3.35
N ALA A 161 -1.04 -16.79 -4.55
CA ALA A 161 -0.41 -17.22 -5.79
C ALA A 161 1.09 -16.82 -5.92
N GLY A 162 1.60 -15.94 -5.05
CA GLY A 162 3.01 -15.63 -4.90
C GLY A 162 3.77 -16.61 -3.98
N ILE A 163 3.08 -17.37 -3.12
CA ILE A 163 3.75 -18.32 -2.22
C ILE A 163 4.39 -19.45 -3.07
N PRO A 164 5.72 -19.71 -2.95
CA PRO A 164 6.45 -20.53 -3.93
C PRO A 164 5.90 -21.95 -4.19
N SER A 165 5.40 -22.61 -3.16
CA SER A 165 4.79 -23.95 -3.24
C SER A 165 3.37 -23.94 -3.83
N LEU A 166 2.66 -22.82 -3.75
CA LEU A 166 1.22 -22.69 -4.04
C LEU A 166 0.94 -22.04 -5.40
N GLY A 167 1.89 -21.29 -5.96
CA GLY A 167 1.67 -20.43 -7.13
C GLY A 167 1.22 -21.11 -8.42
N ARG A 168 1.29 -22.45 -8.55
CA ARG A 168 0.61 -23.18 -9.65
C ARG A 168 -0.87 -23.45 -9.37
N LYS A 169 -1.23 -23.75 -8.11
CA LYS A 169 -2.59 -24.11 -7.67
C LYS A 169 -3.54 -22.91 -7.76
N TYR A 170 -3.14 -21.74 -7.26
CA TYR A 170 -4.02 -20.57 -7.15
C TYR A 170 -4.11 -19.69 -8.42
N ARG A 171 -3.46 -20.09 -9.52
CA ARG A 171 -3.62 -19.44 -10.84
C ARG A 171 -5.02 -19.60 -11.46
N GLY A 172 -5.85 -20.51 -10.95
CA GLY A 172 -7.29 -20.57 -11.25
C GLY A 172 -8.01 -19.39 -10.60
N ALA A 173 -8.02 -19.36 -9.27
CA ALA A 173 -8.61 -18.31 -8.44
C ALA A 173 -8.22 -16.88 -8.90
N VAL A 174 -6.94 -16.61 -9.22
CA VAL A 174 -6.54 -15.29 -9.75
C VAL A 174 -7.28 -14.93 -11.04
N ARG A 175 -7.52 -15.87 -11.97
CA ARG A 175 -8.29 -15.62 -13.21
C ARG A 175 -9.78 -15.42 -12.94
N GLU A 176 -10.34 -16.16 -11.99
CA GLU A 176 -11.72 -16.02 -11.54
C GLU A 176 -11.95 -14.63 -10.93
N HIS A 177 -11.06 -14.16 -10.06
CA HIS A 177 -11.11 -12.81 -9.50
C HIS A 177 -10.92 -11.72 -10.57
N LEU A 178 -10.03 -11.94 -11.54
CA LEU A 178 -9.91 -11.06 -12.72
C LEU A 178 -11.13 -11.14 -13.66
N SER A 179 -11.99 -12.16 -13.53
CA SER A 179 -13.31 -12.20 -14.17
C SER A 179 -14.27 -11.24 -13.48
N GLY A 180 -14.40 -11.35 -12.16
CA GLY A 180 -15.25 -10.47 -11.34
C GLY A 180 -14.86 -9.00 -11.43
N LEU A 181 -13.57 -8.69 -11.53
CA LEU A 181 -13.06 -7.32 -11.74
C LEU A 181 -13.69 -6.61 -12.95
N ARG A 182 -14.15 -7.36 -13.97
CA ARG A 182 -14.81 -6.78 -15.16
C ARG A 182 -16.17 -6.17 -14.85
N SER A 183 -16.83 -6.56 -13.76
CA SER A 183 -18.13 -6.03 -13.33
C SER A 183 -18.09 -4.57 -12.88
N TYR A 184 -16.90 -4.03 -12.61
CA TYR A 184 -16.67 -2.63 -12.23
C TYR A 184 -16.20 -1.76 -13.43
N TRP A 185 -15.90 -2.36 -14.59
CA TRP A 185 -15.21 -1.66 -15.69
C TRP A 185 -16.17 -0.78 -16.55
N ASN A 186 -16.19 0.51 -16.26
CA ASN A 186 -16.96 1.49 -17.03
C ASN A 186 -16.27 1.86 -18.35
N ARG A 187 -16.85 1.42 -19.47
CA ARG A 187 -16.42 1.80 -20.84
C ARG A 187 -16.92 3.18 -21.30
N ARG A 188 -17.80 3.82 -20.54
CA ARG A 188 -18.45 5.11 -20.87
C ARG A 188 -17.72 6.31 -20.25
N SER A 189 -17.00 6.12 -19.13
CA SER A 189 -16.12 7.14 -18.57
C SER A 189 -14.96 7.46 -19.54
N LYS A 190 -14.42 8.68 -19.49
CA LYS A 190 -13.41 9.20 -20.44
C LYS A 190 -12.27 9.95 -19.72
N PRO A 191 -11.06 9.37 -19.56
CA PRO A 191 -10.66 8.00 -19.89
C PRO A 191 -11.55 6.96 -19.19
N PRO A 192 -11.68 5.74 -19.74
CA PRO A 192 -12.46 4.66 -19.13
C PRO A 192 -11.74 4.10 -17.91
N GLY A 193 -12.51 3.58 -16.95
CA GLY A 193 -12.03 3.23 -15.62
C GLY A 193 -12.79 2.10 -14.95
N TYR A 194 -12.40 1.81 -13.71
CA TYR A 194 -13.15 0.98 -12.79
C TYR A 194 -13.92 1.90 -11.81
N GLU A 195 -15.24 1.78 -11.76
CA GLU A 195 -16.10 2.49 -10.79
C GLU A 195 -16.02 1.86 -9.40
N GLY A 196 -16.24 2.66 -8.35
CA GLY A 196 -16.23 2.18 -6.97
C GLY A 196 -17.26 1.08 -6.68
N GLY A 197 -18.33 0.95 -7.46
CA GLY A 197 -19.38 -0.04 -7.29
C GLY A 197 -19.54 -0.93 -8.52
N ALA A 198 -20.03 -2.15 -8.34
CA ALA A 198 -20.32 -3.05 -9.46
C ALA A 198 -21.43 -2.45 -10.34
N LEU A 199 -21.24 -2.44 -11.66
CA LEU A 199 -22.17 -1.83 -12.62
C LEU A 199 -23.54 -2.51 -12.63
N ALA A 200 -23.60 -3.80 -12.27
CA ALA A 200 -24.85 -4.54 -12.08
C ALA A 200 -25.67 -4.03 -10.88
N SER A 201 -25.00 -3.48 -9.86
CA SER A 201 -25.60 -2.87 -8.66
C SER A 201 -25.85 -1.36 -8.81
N GLY A 202 -25.84 -0.84 -10.05
CA GLY A 202 -26.02 0.57 -10.37
C GLY A 202 -24.74 1.41 -10.45
N GLY A 203 -23.57 0.82 -10.20
CA GLY A 203 -22.28 1.53 -10.20
C GLY A 203 -22.02 2.36 -8.93
N ALA A 204 -20.98 3.19 -8.96
CA ALA A 204 -20.71 4.20 -7.93
C ALA A 204 -19.79 5.32 -8.47
N GLU A 205 -19.38 6.24 -7.60
CA GLU A 205 -18.39 7.28 -7.96
C GLU A 205 -17.03 6.62 -8.30
N GLU A 206 -16.29 7.21 -9.25
CA GLU A 206 -15.04 6.63 -9.78
C GLU A 206 -13.85 7.24 -9.01
N PHE A 207 -13.07 6.43 -8.29
CA PHE A 207 -11.96 6.89 -7.46
C PHE A 207 -10.62 6.71 -8.19
N TYR A 208 -9.72 7.69 -8.08
CA TYR A 208 -8.43 7.62 -8.76
C TYR A 208 -7.50 6.61 -8.08
N ASP A 209 -7.47 6.56 -6.73
CA ASP A 209 -6.68 5.60 -5.95
C ASP A 209 -7.14 4.15 -6.14
N ASP A 210 -8.45 3.88 -6.23
CA ASP A 210 -8.96 2.53 -6.60
C ASP A 210 -8.41 2.04 -7.94
N ASN A 211 -8.33 2.93 -8.92
CA ASN A 211 -7.76 2.60 -10.23
C ASN A 211 -6.23 2.40 -10.17
N GLU A 212 -5.52 3.03 -9.23
CA GLU A 212 -4.11 2.74 -8.97
C GLU A 212 -3.93 1.35 -8.32
N TRP A 213 -4.72 1.03 -7.29
CA TRP A 213 -4.70 -0.30 -6.64
C TRP A 213 -4.99 -1.42 -7.64
N VAL A 214 -6.04 -1.27 -8.44
CA VAL A 214 -6.38 -2.21 -9.52
C VAL A 214 -5.27 -2.28 -10.57
N GLY A 215 -4.70 -1.14 -10.98
CA GLY A 215 -3.57 -1.08 -11.91
C GLY A 215 -2.35 -1.87 -11.43
N LEU A 216 -1.99 -1.74 -10.15
CA LEU A 216 -0.89 -2.48 -9.53
C LEU A 216 -1.15 -4.00 -9.50
N GLN A 217 -2.35 -4.44 -9.10
CA GLN A 217 -2.70 -5.87 -9.12
C GLN A 217 -2.78 -6.45 -10.53
N LEU A 218 -3.23 -5.67 -11.52
CA LEU A 218 -3.18 -6.06 -12.94
C LEU A 218 -1.75 -6.28 -13.44
N LEU A 219 -0.77 -5.48 -12.99
CA LEU A 219 0.65 -5.72 -13.31
C LEU A 219 1.23 -6.93 -12.59
N ARG A 220 0.89 -7.14 -11.31
CA ARG A 220 1.29 -8.32 -10.54
C ARG A 220 0.75 -9.60 -11.19
N ALA A 221 -0.53 -9.62 -11.55
CA ALA A 221 -1.16 -10.71 -12.29
C ALA A 221 -0.61 -10.90 -13.71
N PHE A 222 -0.30 -9.82 -14.44
CA PHE A 222 0.39 -9.92 -15.74
C PHE A 222 1.71 -10.68 -15.63
N ARG A 223 2.55 -10.38 -14.61
CA ARG A 223 3.80 -11.11 -14.37
C ARG A 223 3.57 -12.59 -14.05
N MET A 224 2.52 -12.92 -13.30
CA MET A 224 2.18 -14.31 -12.92
C MET A 224 1.58 -15.13 -14.07
N LEU A 225 0.74 -14.52 -14.90
CA LEU A 225 -0.09 -15.22 -15.90
C LEU A 225 0.41 -15.08 -17.34
N GLY A 226 1.23 -14.06 -17.63
CA GLY A 226 1.71 -13.72 -18.98
C GLY A 226 0.68 -13.04 -19.88
N ASP A 227 -0.50 -12.72 -19.37
CA ASP A 227 -1.63 -12.20 -20.15
C ASP A 227 -1.51 -10.69 -20.44
N ARG A 228 -1.30 -10.36 -21.72
CA ARG A 228 -1.14 -8.98 -22.19
C ARG A 228 -2.42 -8.14 -22.09
N ALA A 229 -3.61 -8.73 -21.97
CA ALA A 229 -4.84 -7.98 -21.72
C ALA A 229 -4.81 -7.27 -20.36
N LEU A 230 -4.18 -7.89 -19.35
CA LEU A 230 -4.02 -7.31 -18.01
C LEU A 230 -3.07 -6.10 -18.05
N LEU A 231 -1.96 -6.21 -18.79
CA LEU A 231 -1.06 -5.08 -19.05
C LEU A 231 -1.75 -3.93 -19.80
N ALA A 232 -2.62 -4.25 -20.78
CA ALA A 232 -3.41 -3.24 -21.48
C ALA A 232 -4.37 -2.51 -20.52
N LYS A 233 -5.02 -3.23 -19.59
CA LYS A 233 -5.89 -2.64 -18.57
C LYS A 233 -5.13 -1.77 -17.57
N ALA A 234 -3.95 -2.19 -17.12
CA ALA A 234 -3.09 -1.35 -16.26
C ALA A 234 -2.66 -0.04 -16.95
N VAL A 235 -2.44 -0.07 -18.28
CA VAL A 235 -2.17 1.14 -19.08
C VAL A 235 -3.42 2.04 -19.23
N GLU A 236 -4.63 1.47 -19.23
CA GLU A 236 -5.87 2.25 -19.23
C GLU A 236 -6.15 2.90 -17.88
N ALA A 237 -6.02 2.15 -16.78
CA ALA A 237 -6.11 2.70 -15.42
C ALA A 237 -5.09 3.85 -15.19
N PHE A 238 -3.83 3.67 -15.60
CA PHE A 238 -2.83 4.75 -15.49
C PHE A 238 -3.15 5.99 -16.35
N ARG A 239 -3.88 5.85 -17.47
CA ARG A 239 -4.35 7.00 -18.26
C ARG A 239 -5.45 7.77 -17.52
N LEU A 240 -6.35 7.08 -16.83
CA LEU A 240 -7.37 7.69 -15.98
C LEU A 240 -6.71 8.46 -14.84
N VAL A 241 -5.76 7.85 -14.15
CA VAL A 241 -4.98 8.45 -13.05
C VAL A 241 -4.24 9.72 -13.50
N VAL A 242 -3.55 9.66 -14.64
CA VAL A 242 -2.93 10.85 -15.26
C VAL A 242 -3.96 11.93 -15.64
N GLY A 243 -5.19 11.53 -16.00
CA GLY A 243 -6.30 12.44 -16.27
C GLY A 243 -6.86 13.14 -15.03
N GLY A 244 -6.63 12.60 -13.83
CA GLY A 244 -7.01 13.20 -12.55
C GLY A 244 -6.03 14.25 -12.02
N TRP A 245 -4.92 14.51 -12.73
CA TRP A 245 -3.92 15.50 -12.30
C TRP A 245 -4.45 16.94 -12.35
N ASP A 246 -4.36 17.66 -11.24
CA ASP A 246 -4.71 19.07 -11.13
C ASP A 246 -3.82 19.95 -12.03
N GLY A 247 -4.43 20.48 -13.08
CA GLY A 247 -3.77 21.37 -14.04
C GLY A 247 -3.76 22.84 -13.66
N ASN A 248 -4.40 23.27 -12.56
CA ASN A 248 -4.59 24.68 -12.27
C ASN A 248 -3.41 25.28 -11.49
N PRO A 249 -2.63 26.22 -12.07
CA PRO A 249 -1.50 26.85 -11.39
C PRO A 249 -1.90 27.80 -10.26
N ARG A 250 -3.20 28.06 -10.05
CA ARG A 250 -3.74 28.93 -8.99
C ARG A 250 -4.15 28.18 -7.71
N HIS A 251 -4.24 26.85 -7.74
CA HIS A 251 -4.57 26.08 -6.53
C HIS A 251 -3.36 26.04 -5.57
N PRO A 252 -3.57 25.93 -4.25
CA PRO A 252 -2.49 25.74 -3.29
C PRO A 252 -1.72 24.45 -3.60
N CYS A 253 -0.39 24.54 -3.59
CA CYS A 253 0.56 23.53 -4.06
C CYS A 253 0.18 22.89 -5.42
N PRO A 254 0.31 23.63 -6.54
CA PRO A 254 -0.20 23.23 -7.86
C PRO A 254 0.24 21.83 -8.32
N GLY A 255 -0.71 21.09 -8.89
CA GLY A 255 -0.54 19.67 -9.21
C GLY A 255 -1.16 18.76 -8.17
N GLY A 256 -0.81 17.48 -8.25
CA GLY A 256 -1.44 16.40 -7.47
C GLY A 256 -2.65 15.84 -8.19
N VAL A 257 -2.84 14.52 -8.16
CA VAL A 257 -4.09 13.88 -8.58
C VAL A 257 -5.15 14.10 -7.50
N TRP A 258 -6.40 14.36 -7.90
CA TRP A 258 -7.56 14.38 -7.00
C TRP A 258 -7.84 12.99 -6.42
N ARG A 259 -8.53 12.91 -5.27
CA ARG A 259 -9.07 11.63 -4.77
C ARG A 259 -10.21 11.09 -5.63
N VAL A 260 -11.22 11.92 -5.86
CA VAL A 260 -12.51 11.51 -6.44
C VAL A 260 -12.70 12.11 -7.83
N ARG A 261 -13.25 11.34 -8.78
CA ARG A 261 -13.60 11.84 -10.11
C ARG A 261 -14.95 12.56 -10.08
N GLY A 262 -14.93 13.82 -9.65
CA GLY A 262 -16.10 14.69 -9.70
C GLY A 262 -15.77 16.14 -9.37
N THR A 263 -16.77 16.87 -8.90
CA THR A 263 -16.63 18.24 -8.38
C THR A 263 -17.15 18.37 -6.94
N ARG A 264 -17.34 17.23 -6.25
CA ARG A 264 -17.87 17.17 -4.88
C ARG A 264 -16.76 17.22 -3.82
N GLU A 265 -15.74 16.39 -4.02
CA GLU A 265 -14.60 16.24 -3.13
C GLU A 265 -13.36 16.66 -3.91
N LEU A 266 -12.78 17.81 -3.51
CA LEU A 266 -11.71 18.51 -4.20
C LEU A 266 -10.46 18.58 -3.31
N GLU A 267 -10.00 17.39 -2.94
CA GLU A 267 -8.76 17.14 -2.20
C GLU A 267 -7.78 16.35 -3.06
N ARG A 268 -6.47 16.57 -2.82
CA ARG A 268 -5.37 15.92 -3.52
C ARG A 268 -4.51 15.20 -2.49
N ASN A 269 -4.41 13.88 -2.60
CA ASN A 269 -4.00 13.02 -1.49
C ASN A 269 -2.71 12.25 -1.82
N THR A 270 -1.94 11.91 -0.79
CA THR A 270 -0.79 10.99 -0.91
C THR A 270 -1.23 9.65 -1.52
N VAL A 271 -2.39 9.11 -1.10
CA VAL A 271 -2.94 7.84 -1.59
C VAL A 271 -3.30 7.85 -3.09
N SER A 272 -3.59 9.00 -3.69
CA SER A 272 -3.94 9.10 -5.12
C SER A 272 -2.74 9.53 -5.99
N ASN A 273 -1.53 9.57 -5.42
CA ASN A 273 -0.31 10.02 -6.11
C ASN A 273 0.85 9.05 -5.92
N ALA A 274 1.01 8.46 -4.74
CA ALA A 274 2.11 7.56 -4.44
C ALA A 274 1.95 6.16 -5.08
N PRO A 275 0.79 5.48 -5.02
CA PRO A 275 0.56 4.25 -5.79
C PRO A 275 0.56 4.51 -7.31
N GLY A 276 0.12 5.69 -7.76
CA GLY A 276 0.24 6.15 -9.14
C GLY A 276 1.70 6.28 -9.58
N ALA A 277 2.57 6.75 -8.69
CA ALA A 277 4.01 6.73 -8.92
C ALA A 277 4.55 5.29 -9.01
N GLU A 278 4.15 4.38 -8.12
CA GLU A 278 4.52 2.95 -8.23
C GLU A 278 4.09 2.36 -9.59
N LEU A 279 2.82 2.52 -9.96
CA LEU A 279 2.22 2.02 -11.19
C LEU A 279 2.94 2.58 -12.43
N GLY A 280 3.25 3.88 -12.44
CA GLY A 280 4.00 4.53 -13.51
C GLY A 280 5.45 4.03 -13.60
N VAL A 281 6.12 3.73 -12.49
CA VAL A 281 7.45 3.12 -12.55
C VAL A 281 7.38 1.68 -13.03
N GLU A 282 6.44 0.87 -12.55
CA GLU A 282 6.32 -0.52 -12.99
C GLU A 282 5.94 -0.62 -14.49
N LEU A 283 5.07 0.27 -14.99
CA LEU A 283 4.80 0.42 -16.43
C LEU A 283 6.04 0.85 -17.22
N TYR A 284 6.90 1.70 -16.66
CA TYR A 284 8.19 2.03 -17.27
C TYR A 284 9.17 0.85 -17.26
N GLN A 285 9.28 0.09 -16.17
CA GLN A 285 10.18 -1.07 -16.11
C GLN A 285 9.82 -2.13 -17.17
N ILE A 286 8.52 -2.33 -17.43
CA ILE A 286 8.00 -3.25 -18.45
C ILE A 286 8.18 -2.71 -19.87
N SER A 287 7.80 -1.45 -20.14
CA SER A 287 7.68 -0.91 -21.50
C SER A 287 8.83 -0.03 -21.97
N ARG A 288 9.66 0.44 -21.04
CA ARG A 288 10.73 1.46 -21.21
C ARG A 288 10.28 2.78 -21.84
N ARG A 289 8.98 3.03 -21.97
CA ARG A 289 8.43 4.29 -22.47
C ARG A 289 8.56 5.37 -21.40
N GLY A 290 9.47 6.33 -21.60
CA GLY A 290 9.77 7.40 -20.64
C GLY A 290 8.58 8.31 -20.26
N TYR A 291 7.45 8.22 -20.96
CA TYR A 291 6.17 8.80 -20.53
C TYR A 291 5.78 8.39 -19.11
N TYR A 292 5.82 7.09 -18.80
CA TYR A 292 5.38 6.57 -17.49
C TYR A 292 6.33 7.01 -16.36
N LEU A 293 7.65 6.98 -16.60
CA LEU A 293 8.65 7.44 -15.62
C LEU A 293 8.56 8.95 -15.34
N ARG A 294 8.25 9.78 -16.34
CA ARG A 294 8.04 11.22 -16.13
C ARG A 294 6.83 11.51 -15.25
N TRP A 295 5.71 10.82 -15.49
CA TRP A 295 4.51 10.95 -14.66
C TRP A 295 4.72 10.40 -13.24
N ALA A 296 5.34 9.22 -13.10
CA ALA A 296 5.66 8.68 -11.80
C ALA A 296 6.55 9.60 -10.96
N LYS A 297 7.63 10.15 -11.57
CA LYS A 297 8.47 11.15 -10.90
C LYS A 297 7.67 12.40 -10.53
N ARG A 298 6.77 12.88 -11.38
CA ARG A 298 5.92 14.05 -11.11
C ARG A 298 5.01 13.83 -9.88
N MET A 299 4.29 12.72 -9.81
CA MET A 299 3.40 12.39 -8.69
C MET A 299 4.20 12.23 -7.38
N TYR A 300 5.26 11.42 -7.40
CA TYR A 300 6.18 11.25 -6.26
C TYR A 300 6.78 12.59 -5.77
N HIS A 301 7.26 13.44 -6.69
CA HIS A 301 7.89 14.71 -6.31
C HIS A 301 6.86 15.72 -5.76
N TRP A 302 5.61 15.67 -6.21
CA TRP A 302 4.54 16.52 -5.66
C TRP A 302 4.20 16.12 -4.22
N VAL A 303 4.01 14.83 -3.91
CA VAL A 303 3.79 14.39 -2.51
C VAL A 303 4.96 14.81 -1.61
N ARG A 304 6.21 14.66 -2.07
CA ARG A 304 7.39 15.12 -1.29
C ARG A 304 7.54 16.63 -1.15
N LEU A 305 6.86 17.42 -1.97
CA LEU A 305 6.90 18.88 -1.93
C LEU A 305 5.74 19.46 -1.10
N CYS A 306 4.55 18.86 -1.22
CA CYS A 306 3.31 19.41 -0.70
C CYS A 306 2.83 18.75 0.60
N LEU A 307 3.15 17.47 0.81
CA LEU A 307 2.60 16.65 1.91
C LEU A 307 3.67 16.01 2.80
N ARG A 308 4.97 16.27 2.59
CA ARG A 308 6.03 15.78 3.49
C ARG A 308 6.26 16.74 4.64
N GLU A 309 6.06 16.24 5.85
CA GLU A 309 6.19 17.01 7.08
C GLU A 309 7.63 17.09 7.61
N GLY A 310 7.84 18.03 8.55
CA GLY A 310 9.15 18.23 9.20
C GLY A 310 9.66 17.02 10.00
N SER A 311 8.75 16.12 10.41
CA SER A 311 9.07 14.81 11.01
C SER A 311 9.65 13.80 10.01
N GLY A 312 9.52 14.08 8.71
CA GLY A 312 9.90 13.18 7.61
C GLY A 312 8.78 12.27 7.10
N LEU A 313 7.65 12.21 7.83
CA LEU A 313 6.43 11.48 7.47
C LEU A 313 5.61 12.26 6.42
N TYR A 314 4.63 11.58 5.81
CA TYR A 314 3.70 12.13 4.84
C TYR A 314 2.31 12.31 5.45
N ALA A 315 1.76 13.50 5.27
CA ALA A 315 0.37 13.88 5.53
C ALA A 315 -0.59 13.18 4.55
N ASP A 316 -1.91 13.20 4.83
CA ASP A 316 -2.88 12.54 3.96
C ASP A 316 -3.19 13.35 2.71
N ASN A 317 -3.62 14.60 2.85
CA ASN A 317 -4.13 15.38 1.73
C ASN A 317 -3.99 16.91 1.90
N ILE A 318 -4.25 17.63 0.81
CA ILE A 318 -4.43 19.08 0.78
C ILE A 318 -5.68 19.44 -0.03
N ASP A 319 -6.52 20.28 0.55
CA ASP A 319 -7.77 20.77 -0.05
C ASP A 319 -7.54 21.95 -1.03
N LEU A 320 -8.62 22.65 -1.41
CA LEU A 320 -8.56 23.88 -2.20
C LEU A 320 -8.32 25.17 -1.37
N SER A 321 -8.48 25.16 -0.04
CA SER A 321 -8.13 26.29 0.82
C SER A 321 -6.63 26.36 1.12
N GLY A 322 -5.92 25.25 0.96
CA GLY A 322 -4.51 25.08 1.33
C GLY A 322 -4.34 24.45 2.71
N THR A 323 -5.44 23.96 3.30
CA THR A 323 -5.43 23.20 4.55
C THR A 323 -4.91 21.79 4.26
N ILE A 324 -3.89 21.37 5.01
CA ILE A 324 -3.30 20.03 4.94
C ILE A 324 -3.89 19.18 6.06
N ASP A 325 -4.49 18.03 5.73
CA ASP A 325 -4.81 17.03 6.74
C ASP A 325 -3.52 16.29 7.15
N ARG A 326 -3.06 16.60 8.35
CA ARG A 326 -1.81 16.11 8.95
C ARG A 326 -1.94 14.72 9.57
N THR A 327 -3.04 14.02 9.34
CA THR A 327 -3.24 12.64 9.82
C THR A 327 -2.22 11.70 9.18
N VAL A 328 -1.37 11.10 10.02
CA VAL A 328 -0.34 10.16 9.56
C VAL A 328 -0.93 8.76 9.48
N TRP A 329 -1.27 8.33 8.28
CA TRP A 329 -1.64 6.94 7.98
C TRP A 329 -0.43 6.14 7.49
N ILE A 330 -0.28 4.90 7.94
CA ILE A 330 0.89 4.07 7.62
C ILE A 330 0.99 3.71 6.13
N TYR A 331 -0.15 3.53 5.43
CA TYR A 331 -0.17 3.24 3.99
C TYR A 331 0.43 4.36 3.13
N ASN A 332 0.21 5.63 3.48
CA ASN A 332 0.80 6.79 2.81
C ASN A 332 2.33 6.82 2.94
N GLN A 333 2.88 6.25 4.02
CA GLN A 333 4.33 6.07 4.18
C GLN A 333 4.81 4.88 3.35
N GLY A 334 4.03 3.79 3.32
CA GLY A 334 4.31 2.56 2.56
C GLY A 334 4.33 2.75 1.05
N THR A 335 3.42 3.54 0.49
CA THR A 335 3.34 3.82 -0.95
C THR A 335 4.47 4.76 -1.39
N MET A 336 4.80 5.76 -0.56
CA MET A 336 5.98 6.60 -0.80
C MET A 336 7.29 5.79 -0.71
N LEU A 337 7.40 4.90 0.26
CA LEU A 337 8.48 3.91 0.34
C LEU A 337 8.57 3.02 -0.92
N GLY A 338 7.43 2.50 -1.39
CA GLY A 338 7.33 1.72 -2.62
C GLY A 338 7.81 2.47 -3.85
N ALA A 339 7.33 3.70 -4.03
CA ALA A 339 7.74 4.60 -5.10
C ALA A 339 9.26 4.89 -5.05
N GLU A 340 9.85 5.05 -3.87
CA GLU A 340 11.30 5.28 -3.70
C GLU A 340 12.13 4.05 -4.09
N VAL A 341 11.74 2.85 -3.65
CA VAL A 341 12.40 1.60 -4.04
C VAL A 341 12.30 1.37 -5.56
N LEU A 342 11.11 1.58 -6.14
CA LEU A 342 10.88 1.43 -7.57
C LEU A 342 11.66 2.46 -8.39
N LEU A 343 11.67 3.74 -7.98
CA LEU A 343 12.44 4.80 -8.65
C LEU A 343 13.94 4.53 -8.60
N TYR A 344 14.46 3.98 -7.49
CA TYR A 344 15.84 3.48 -7.43
C TYR A 344 16.07 2.36 -8.47
N GLN A 345 15.29 1.27 -8.42
CA GLN A 345 15.40 0.15 -9.37
C GLN A 345 15.31 0.58 -10.85
N ALA A 346 14.52 1.62 -11.14
CA ALA A 346 14.28 2.11 -12.49
C ALA A 346 15.33 3.10 -13.01
N THR A 347 16.17 3.68 -12.14
CA THR A 347 17.09 4.78 -12.52
C THR A 347 18.53 4.61 -12.05
N GLY A 348 18.81 3.76 -11.07
CA GLY A 348 20.13 3.64 -10.43
C GLY A 348 20.51 4.81 -9.51
N ASP A 349 19.67 5.83 -9.37
CA ASP A 349 19.94 7.00 -8.53
C ASP A 349 19.78 6.63 -7.04
N ALA A 350 20.90 6.37 -6.38
CA ALA A 350 20.99 5.95 -4.98
C ALA A 350 20.29 6.90 -3.99
N ARG A 351 20.03 8.16 -4.37
CA ARG A 351 19.28 9.11 -3.54
C ARG A 351 17.83 8.69 -3.31
N TYR A 352 17.24 7.86 -4.18
CA TYR A 352 15.94 7.24 -3.91
C TYR A 352 16.05 6.09 -2.90
N LEU A 353 17.13 5.28 -2.95
CA LEU A 353 17.34 4.19 -1.98
C LEU A 353 17.59 4.72 -0.56
N VAL A 354 18.42 5.77 -0.43
CA VAL A 354 18.67 6.43 0.86
C VAL A 354 17.36 6.92 1.46
N ARG A 355 16.50 7.59 0.67
CA ARG A 355 15.18 8.02 1.15
C ARG A 355 14.25 6.86 1.49
N ALA A 356 14.26 5.78 0.72
CA ALA A 356 13.48 4.59 1.08
C ALA A 356 13.89 4.05 2.47
N GLN A 357 15.19 4.04 2.78
CA GLN A 357 15.71 3.65 4.09
C GLN A 357 15.34 4.67 5.20
N GLU A 358 15.40 5.98 4.91
CA GLU A 358 14.91 7.04 5.81
C GLU A 358 13.40 6.90 6.08
N THR A 359 12.57 6.82 5.04
CA THR A 359 11.11 6.66 5.11
C THR A 359 10.74 5.42 5.91
N ALA A 360 11.38 4.27 5.66
CA ALA A 360 11.15 3.06 6.44
C ALA A 360 11.55 3.22 7.92
N ALA A 361 12.73 3.78 8.21
CA ALA A 361 13.20 3.98 9.58
C ALA A 361 12.31 4.95 10.37
N THR A 362 11.95 6.10 9.79
CA THR A 362 11.04 7.08 10.40
C THR A 362 9.65 6.49 10.63
N THR A 363 9.12 5.69 9.68
CA THR A 363 7.81 5.04 9.84
C THR A 363 7.83 4.02 10.97
N MET A 364 8.82 3.12 11.00
CA MET A 364 8.95 2.10 12.05
C MET A 364 9.24 2.69 13.44
N ALA A 365 9.87 3.87 13.52
CA ALA A 365 10.09 4.58 14.77
C ALA A 365 8.84 5.32 15.28
N TYR A 366 7.97 5.79 14.38
CA TYR A 366 6.71 6.45 14.73
C TYR A 366 5.61 5.44 15.10
N PHE A 367 5.48 4.37 14.30
CA PHE A 367 4.50 3.31 14.51
C PHE A 367 5.11 2.18 15.36
N THR A 368 5.08 2.30 16.70
CA THR A 368 5.28 1.11 17.54
C THR A 368 4.05 0.19 17.44
N MET A 369 4.11 -1.03 17.98
CA MET A 369 2.98 -1.98 17.94
C MET A 369 1.65 -1.36 18.44
N ALA A 370 1.68 -0.50 19.47
CA ALA A 370 0.49 0.18 20.01
C ALA A 370 -0.05 1.34 19.14
N GLN A 371 0.72 1.77 18.13
CA GLN A 371 0.25 2.64 17.05
C GLN A 371 -0.20 1.80 15.84
N LEU A 372 0.46 0.68 15.51
CA LEU A 372 0.02 -0.25 14.44
C LEU A 372 -1.36 -0.86 14.72
N GLU A 373 -1.65 -1.22 15.97
CA GLU A 373 -2.98 -1.65 16.40
C GLU A 373 -4.03 -0.53 16.23
N GLY A 374 -3.60 0.73 16.33
CA GLY A 374 -4.41 1.92 16.00
C GLY A 374 -4.40 2.29 14.51
N GLN A 375 -3.99 1.39 13.62
CA GLN A 375 -4.11 1.54 12.17
C GLN A 375 -5.01 0.44 11.61
N PRO A 376 -5.85 0.73 10.61
CA PRO A 376 -6.58 -0.30 9.90
C PRO A 376 -5.60 -1.34 9.30
N PRO A 377 -5.84 -2.65 9.46
CA PRO A 377 -4.88 -3.68 9.07
C PRO A 377 -4.57 -3.67 7.56
N PHE A 378 -5.52 -3.25 6.72
CA PHE A 378 -5.31 -3.07 5.28
C PHE A 378 -4.31 -1.95 4.96
N PHE A 379 -4.20 -0.91 5.78
CA PHE A 379 -3.13 0.07 5.65
C PHE A 379 -1.76 -0.52 6.04
N VAL A 380 -1.72 -1.39 7.05
CA VAL A 380 -0.50 -2.12 7.46
C VAL A 380 -0.06 -3.11 6.36
N ALA A 381 -0.99 -3.77 5.68
CA ALA A 381 -0.70 -4.68 4.57
C ALA A 381 -0.08 -3.97 3.36
N VAL A 382 -0.54 -2.77 3.01
CA VAL A 382 0.07 -1.91 1.97
C VAL A 382 1.51 -1.51 2.36
N PHE A 383 1.73 -1.17 3.62
CA PHE A 383 3.09 -0.91 4.13
C PHE A 383 3.97 -2.17 4.11
N ALA A 384 3.42 -3.34 4.42
CA ALA A 384 4.13 -4.61 4.45
C ALA A 384 4.68 -5.01 3.07
N ASP A 385 3.87 -4.91 2.00
CA ASP A 385 4.28 -5.19 0.62
C ASP A 385 5.50 -4.35 0.22
N ASN A 386 5.45 -3.04 0.49
CA ASN A 386 6.51 -2.11 0.10
C ASN A 386 7.72 -2.10 1.04
N LEU A 387 7.56 -2.40 2.33
CA LEU A 387 8.70 -2.64 3.22
C LEU A 387 9.43 -3.94 2.86
N MET A 388 8.71 -4.99 2.47
CA MET A 388 9.32 -6.21 1.94
C MET A 388 9.95 -5.98 0.56
N ARG A 389 9.40 -5.07 -0.26
CA ARG A 389 10.04 -4.59 -1.49
C ARG A 389 11.37 -3.88 -1.22
N LEU A 390 11.46 -3.04 -0.19
CA LEU A 390 12.75 -2.48 0.27
C LEU A 390 13.69 -3.59 0.74
N ASN A 391 13.24 -4.48 1.62
CA ASN A 391 14.04 -5.59 2.17
C ASN A 391 14.60 -6.52 1.08
N ALA A 392 13.88 -6.68 -0.04
CA ALA A 392 14.40 -7.43 -1.18
C ALA A 392 15.63 -6.76 -1.82
N VAL A 393 15.66 -5.42 -1.89
CA VAL A 393 16.70 -4.59 -2.54
C VAL A 393 17.85 -4.27 -1.59
N ALA A 394 17.55 -3.80 -0.38
CA ALA A 394 18.49 -3.48 0.68
C ALA A 394 18.09 -4.23 1.96
N PRO A 395 18.60 -5.46 2.17
CA PRO A 395 18.16 -6.31 3.27
C PRO A 395 18.48 -5.73 4.64
N ASN A 396 17.49 -5.77 5.52
CA ASN A 396 17.66 -5.46 6.94
C ASN A 396 16.75 -6.40 7.76
N PRO A 397 17.29 -7.22 8.68
CA PRO A 397 16.48 -8.16 9.45
C PRO A 397 15.42 -7.50 10.33
N SER A 398 15.54 -6.20 10.65
CA SER A 398 14.48 -5.48 11.38
C SER A 398 13.19 -5.33 10.58
N TYR A 399 13.25 -5.28 9.23
CA TYR A 399 12.08 -5.09 8.37
C TYR A 399 11.08 -6.26 8.45
N PRO A 400 11.46 -7.54 8.21
CA PRO A 400 10.54 -8.65 8.38
C PRO A 400 10.24 -8.92 9.86
N ALA A 401 11.16 -8.66 10.80
CA ALA A 401 10.91 -8.87 12.22
C ALA A 401 9.82 -7.95 12.79
N TYR A 402 9.80 -6.68 12.37
CA TYR A 402 8.76 -5.71 12.74
C TYR A 402 7.38 -6.12 12.19
N LEU A 403 7.33 -6.56 10.93
CA LEU A 403 6.09 -7.06 10.33
C LEU A 403 5.62 -8.38 10.96
N GLN A 404 6.56 -9.28 11.29
CA GLN A 404 6.27 -10.53 11.99
C GLN A 404 5.70 -10.28 13.38
N GLN A 405 6.21 -9.28 14.13
CA GLN A 405 5.71 -8.94 15.46
C GLN A 405 4.23 -8.52 15.41
N TYR A 406 3.84 -7.69 14.43
CA TYR A 406 2.43 -7.33 14.22
C TYR A 406 1.59 -8.52 13.73
N ALA A 407 2.14 -9.35 12.84
CA ALA A 407 1.47 -10.54 12.31
C ALA A 407 1.20 -11.60 13.39
N ASP A 408 2.15 -11.81 14.31
CA ASP A 408 2.01 -12.71 15.46
C ASP A 408 1.00 -12.17 16.48
N HIS A 409 1.07 -10.87 16.81
CA HIS A 409 0.12 -10.19 17.69
C HIS A 409 -1.32 -10.29 17.16
N ALA A 410 -1.53 -9.95 15.90
CA ALA A 410 -2.85 -10.05 15.28
C ALA A 410 -3.36 -11.50 15.21
N TRP A 411 -2.48 -12.49 15.03
CA TRP A 411 -2.84 -13.91 15.10
C TRP A 411 -3.22 -14.37 16.51
N SER A 412 -2.61 -13.82 17.57
CA SER A 412 -2.92 -14.18 18.96
C SER A 412 -4.10 -13.42 19.55
N THR A 413 -4.47 -12.27 18.99
CA THR A 413 -5.37 -11.31 19.65
C THR A 413 -6.66 -11.03 18.86
N PHE A 414 -6.64 -11.09 17.52
CA PHE A 414 -7.81 -10.75 16.69
C PHE A 414 -8.36 -11.94 15.89
N LEU A 415 -7.66 -13.07 15.81
CA LEU A 415 -8.16 -14.27 15.13
C LEU A 415 -9.19 -15.00 16.00
N ASP A 416 -10.44 -15.07 15.56
CA ASP A 416 -11.37 -16.08 16.06
C ASP A 416 -10.90 -17.48 15.62
N SER A 417 -10.75 -18.37 16.59
CA SER A 417 -10.31 -19.74 16.37
C SER A 417 -11.38 -20.64 15.74
N GLU A 418 -12.66 -20.29 15.82
CA GLU A 418 -13.77 -21.09 15.29
C GLU A 418 -14.04 -20.77 13.81
N SER A 419 -14.39 -19.53 13.48
CA SER A 419 -14.59 -19.07 12.09
C SER A 419 -13.30 -18.95 11.28
N GLY A 420 -12.15 -18.71 11.94
CA GLY A 420 -10.88 -18.40 11.28
C GLY A 420 -10.80 -16.97 10.72
N LEU A 421 -11.72 -16.09 11.09
CA LEU A 421 -11.78 -14.69 10.69
C LEU A 421 -11.07 -13.78 11.72
N PHE A 422 -10.68 -12.58 11.30
CA PHE A 422 -10.08 -11.56 12.16
C PHE A 422 -11.10 -10.48 12.55
N GLU A 423 -11.24 -10.25 13.85
CA GLU A 423 -12.11 -9.27 14.48
C GLU A 423 -11.25 -8.20 15.16
N PHE A 424 -10.97 -7.10 14.47
CA PHE A 424 -10.10 -6.03 14.98
C PHE A 424 -10.80 -5.07 15.94
N HIS A 425 -12.14 -5.01 15.92
CA HIS A 425 -12.95 -4.07 16.69
C HIS A 425 -14.15 -4.81 17.31
N GLU A 426 -14.27 -4.76 18.64
CA GLU A 426 -15.39 -5.39 19.36
C GLU A 426 -16.74 -4.84 18.85
N ARG A 427 -17.63 -5.74 18.42
CA ARG A 427 -19.03 -5.47 18.01
C ARG A 427 -19.20 -4.75 16.67
N GLU A 428 -18.17 -4.63 15.86
CA GLU A 428 -18.31 -4.26 14.44
C GLU A 428 -18.40 -5.52 13.56
N ALA A 429 -19.03 -5.40 12.39
CA ALA A 429 -19.12 -6.51 11.45
C ALA A 429 -17.72 -6.86 10.88
N THR A 430 -17.44 -8.14 10.68
CA THR A 430 -16.19 -8.61 10.05
C THR A 430 -16.06 -8.02 8.64
N LEU A 431 -14.98 -7.28 8.36
CA LEU A 431 -14.79 -6.62 7.06
C LEU A 431 -13.90 -7.46 6.14
N LEU A 432 -14.25 -7.52 4.84
CA LEU A 432 -13.46 -8.17 3.80
C LEU A 432 -12.06 -7.56 3.70
N LEU A 433 -11.95 -6.24 3.85
CA LEU A 433 -10.67 -5.52 3.88
C LEU A 433 -9.73 -6.04 4.98
N GLN A 434 -10.25 -6.39 6.16
CA GLN A 434 -9.45 -6.92 7.28
C GLN A 434 -8.93 -8.33 6.95
N GLN A 435 -9.77 -9.19 6.36
CA GLN A 435 -9.41 -10.57 6.02
C GLN A 435 -8.38 -10.62 4.88
N ALA A 436 -8.59 -9.76 3.88
CA ALA A 436 -7.66 -9.57 2.77
C ALA A 436 -6.31 -9.04 3.25
N ALA A 437 -6.30 -8.12 4.22
CA ALA A 437 -5.07 -7.58 4.81
C ALA A 437 -4.21 -8.64 5.51
N MET A 438 -4.82 -9.45 6.37
CA MET A 438 -4.08 -10.47 7.11
C MET A 438 -3.60 -11.59 6.18
N THR A 439 -4.42 -12.00 5.22
CA THR A 439 -4.02 -12.93 4.15
C THR A 439 -2.81 -12.40 3.37
N GLN A 440 -2.81 -11.12 2.99
CA GLN A 440 -1.69 -10.47 2.32
C GLN A 440 -0.43 -10.46 3.21
N LEU A 441 -0.54 -10.02 4.47
CA LEU A 441 0.59 -9.90 5.39
C LEU A 441 1.32 -11.24 5.61
N PHE A 442 0.58 -12.31 5.94
CA PHE A 442 1.19 -13.63 6.12
C PHE A 442 1.78 -14.18 4.81
N ALA A 443 1.13 -13.93 3.67
CA ALA A 443 1.69 -14.30 2.37
C ALA A 443 3.01 -13.57 2.08
N TYR A 444 3.07 -12.25 2.26
CA TYR A 444 4.29 -11.44 2.04
C TYR A 444 5.45 -11.85 2.94
N LEU A 445 5.17 -12.31 4.18
CA LEU A 445 6.13 -12.89 5.12
C LEU A 445 6.54 -14.35 4.82
N SER A 446 5.99 -14.96 3.76
CA SER A 446 6.37 -16.30 3.26
C SER A 446 6.95 -16.30 1.84
N TRP A 447 6.97 -15.14 1.16
CA TRP A 447 7.51 -14.99 -0.18
C TRP A 447 9.05 -15.06 -0.22
N ASP A 448 9.58 -15.63 -1.31
CA ASP A 448 10.99 -15.43 -1.65
C ASP A 448 11.25 -14.00 -2.18
N ARG A 449 12.46 -13.48 -1.90
CA ARG A 449 12.88 -12.11 -2.27
C ARG A 449 12.83 -11.84 -3.78
N THR A 450 12.88 -12.86 -4.64
CA THR A 450 12.79 -12.66 -6.10
C THR A 450 11.41 -12.18 -6.58
N TRP A 451 10.34 -12.35 -5.80
CA TRP A 451 9.00 -11.85 -6.16
C TRP A 451 8.89 -10.33 -6.17
N TYR A 452 9.66 -9.64 -5.33
CA TYR A 452 9.70 -8.18 -5.26
C TYR A 452 10.68 -7.55 -6.27
N MET A 453 11.36 -8.38 -7.09
CA MET A 453 12.34 -7.95 -8.08
C MET A 453 11.74 -7.87 -9.48
N PRO A 454 12.17 -6.90 -10.31
CA PRO A 454 11.81 -6.90 -11.72
C PRO A 454 12.33 -8.19 -12.40
N PRO A 455 11.48 -8.94 -13.12
CA PRO A 455 11.85 -10.26 -13.63
C PRO A 455 12.95 -10.16 -14.69
N ARG A 456 13.98 -11.01 -14.58
CA ARG A 456 15.17 -11.00 -15.46
C ARG A 456 14.85 -11.17 -16.95
N ARG A 457 13.70 -11.75 -17.28
CA ARG A 457 13.08 -11.77 -18.62
C ARG A 457 11.57 -11.62 -18.46
N LEU A 458 10.91 -10.88 -19.35
CA LEU A 458 9.45 -10.87 -19.42
C LEU A 458 8.93 -12.24 -19.90
N PRO A 459 7.68 -12.63 -19.56
CA PRO A 459 7.05 -13.82 -20.13
C PRO A 459 7.09 -13.78 -21.67
N PRO A 460 7.44 -14.90 -22.35
CA PRO A 460 7.44 -14.94 -23.80
C PRO A 460 6.04 -14.66 -24.35
N SER A 461 5.95 -13.95 -25.46
CA SER A 461 4.67 -13.72 -26.13
C SER A 461 4.10 -15.05 -26.62
N ARG A 462 3.04 -15.52 -25.97
CA ARG A 462 2.06 -16.37 -26.64
C ARG A 462 1.52 -15.55 -27.83
N ARG A 463 1.67 -16.11 -29.02
CA ARG A 463 1.02 -15.61 -30.24
C ARG A 463 -0.40 -16.14 -30.29
#